data_AF-A0A7G8BEM6-F1
#
_entry.id   AF-A0A7G8BEM6-F1
#
_cell.length_a   1.000
_cell.length_b   1.000
_cell.length_c   1.000
_cell.angle_alpha   90.00
_cell.angle_beta   90.00
_cell.angle_gamma   90.00
#
_symmetry.space_group_name_H-M   'P 1'
#
loop_
_entity.id
_entity.type
_entity.pdbx_description
1 polymer ?
#
loop_
_entity_poly.entity_id
_entity_poly.type
_entity_poly.pdbx_seq_one_letter_code
_entity_poly.pdbx_strand_id
1 'polypeptide(L)'
;MASTRVQKFLPSINGVQFGNSWPNIPDYTLSLLGQNISIGNASNGLCGGMVFAVADLFNAGLLPPRTGPVNPAGGTSAFNYIVARLTNSFDYDDVNQYLSWIQMSDHDTLIAHGLAWHEINEEWPKIKADLDRNLLSPLGLVHGQEPPTIGVLTGLQDLGMCHQVLAWGYDLNGTNLSIFIYDPDNPGVDNATIALDIGNPAHTTPIAVSNWPSGTYRGFFHTHYQFHDPSTPASGSYIVEVVSSPGFPNGGSIPSFPTSTANQIAVQQNQDGRVEVFYLGYDATIYHDWQTAPNSGWTALTPDLAALGGRAKQITAAQNLGRRLEVFYVGTNNDIYHNWQTAPNSLWAGEAALGGAALQITVGQNQDGRLEVFYVGTDNNIYHNWQTAPNSGWAGEAALGGAALQITVGQNQDGRLEVFYVGTDNNIYHNWQTAPNSLWAGEAALGGAALQITVGQNQDGRLEVFYVGTDNNIYHNWQTAPNSAAWAGEAALGGAALQITVGQNQDGRLEVFYVGTDKNLYHNWQTAPNSGWAGQAALGGAALQIAVGQNQDGRLEVFYVGTDKNLYHNWQTAPNSGWAGQANLAVGILL
;
A
#
# COMPACT_ATOMS: atom_id res chain seq x y z
N MET A 1 -15.13 -16.27 11.93
CA MET A 1 -15.12 -14.80 12.00
C MET A 1 -14.98 -14.32 10.56
N ALA A 2 -15.96 -13.57 10.06
CA ALA A 2 -15.86 -12.96 8.73
C ALA A 2 -15.32 -11.55 8.89
N SER A 3 -14.39 -11.14 8.02
CA SER A 3 -13.77 -9.81 8.08
C SER A 3 -13.49 -9.33 6.66
N THR A 4 -13.80 -8.07 6.40
CA THR A 4 -13.54 -7.41 5.11
C THR A 4 -13.07 -5.98 5.36
N ARG A 5 -12.15 -5.47 4.54
CA ARG A 5 -11.80 -4.04 4.44
C ARG A 5 -11.77 -3.65 2.96
N VAL A 6 -12.25 -2.45 2.64
CA VAL A 6 -12.09 -1.84 1.32
C VAL A 6 -10.61 -1.52 1.14
N GLN A 7 -9.99 -2.18 0.17
CA GLN A 7 -8.58 -2.04 -0.19
C GLN A 7 -8.28 -0.57 -0.53
N LYS A 8 -7.09 -0.10 -0.11
CA LYS A 8 -6.59 1.27 -0.35
C LYS A 8 -7.35 2.39 0.35
N PHE A 9 -8.36 2.10 1.16
CA PHE A 9 -9.05 3.11 1.97
C PHE A 9 -8.61 3.05 3.42
N LEU A 10 -8.20 4.19 3.96
CA LEU A 10 -7.94 4.41 5.38
C LEU A 10 -8.40 5.84 5.74
N PRO A 11 -9.20 6.04 6.80
CA PRO A 11 -9.68 7.37 7.20
C PRO A 11 -8.60 8.44 7.30
N SER A 12 -7.42 8.13 7.85
CA SER A 12 -6.27 9.04 7.99
C SER A 12 -5.58 9.44 6.69
N ILE A 13 -5.81 8.68 5.61
CA ILE A 13 -5.17 8.90 4.30
C ILE A 13 -6.18 9.46 3.29
N ASN A 14 -7.35 8.82 3.20
CA ASN A 14 -8.35 9.06 2.18
C ASN A 14 -9.48 10.00 2.64
N GLY A 15 -9.66 10.18 3.96
CA GLY A 15 -10.59 11.14 4.52
C GLY A 15 -10.04 12.57 4.47
N VAL A 16 -10.94 13.56 4.37
CA VAL A 16 -10.53 14.97 4.54
C VAL A 16 -10.03 15.20 5.96
N GLN A 17 -9.01 16.05 6.11
CA GLN A 17 -8.29 16.25 7.38
C GLN A 17 -8.85 17.36 8.27
N PHE A 18 -9.82 18.12 7.77
CA PHE A 18 -10.55 19.12 8.54
C PHE A 18 -11.84 18.52 9.09
N GLY A 19 -12.22 18.95 10.29
CA GLY A 19 -13.41 18.46 10.98
C GLY A 19 -14.67 19.06 10.40
N ASN A 20 -15.79 18.40 10.66
CA ASN A 20 -17.12 18.86 10.33
C ASN A 20 -17.60 20.02 11.23
N SER A 21 -16.90 21.14 11.19
CA SER A 21 -17.20 22.34 11.99
C SER A 21 -17.11 23.58 11.11
N TRP A 22 -18.24 24.22 10.83
CA TRP A 22 -18.31 25.32 9.87
C TRP A 22 -18.84 26.61 10.52
N PRO A 23 -18.32 27.79 10.15
CA PRO A 23 -18.91 29.06 10.56
C PRO A 23 -20.33 29.19 10.01
N ASN A 24 -21.20 29.99 10.63
CA ASN A 24 -22.59 30.19 10.18
C ASN A 24 -22.66 30.53 8.68
N ILE A 25 -23.10 29.55 7.88
CA ILE A 25 -23.43 29.69 6.45
C ILE A 25 -24.96 29.77 6.31
N PRO A 26 -25.50 30.26 5.17
CA PRO A 26 -26.93 30.32 4.94
C PRO A 26 -27.60 28.93 5.03
N ASP A 27 -28.75 28.85 5.68
CA ASP A 27 -29.56 27.62 5.77
C ASP A 27 -29.96 27.11 4.38
N TYR A 28 -29.79 25.81 4.11
CA TYR A 28 -30.32 25.20 2.90
C TYR A 28 -31.77 24.76 3.13
N THR A 29 -32.70 25.31 2.35
CA THR A 29 -34.12 24.99 2.52
C THR A 29 -34.55 23.86 1.59
N LEU A 30 -34.88 22.69 2.14
CA LEU A 30 -35.58 21.61 1.43
C LEU A 30 -37.09 21.81 1.56
N SER A 31 -37.82 21.85 0.44
CA SER A 31 -39.29 21.83 0.49
C SER A 31 -39.79 20.39 0.52
N LEU A 32 -40.18 19.90 1.70
CA LEU A 32 -40.71 18.55 1.88
C LEU A 32 -42.15 18.65 2.40
N LEU A 33 -43.09 17.96 1.75
CA LEU A 33 -44.51 17.98 2.13
C LEU A 33 -45.12 19.40 2.22
N GLY A 34 -44.62 20.34 1.42
CA GLY A 34 -45.07 21.74 1.42
C GLY A 34 -44.53 22.60 2.58
N GLN A 35 -43.59 22.07 3.38
CA GLN A 35 -42.88 22.80 4.43
C GLN A 35 -41.43 23.03 4.01
N ASN A 36 -40.93 24.22 4.31
CA ASN A 36 -39.53 24.60 4.10
C ASN A 36 -38.71 24.11 5.31
N ILE A 37 -37.93 23.06 5.12
CA ILE A 37 -37.01 22.49 6.10
C ILE A 37 -35.64 23.13 5.88
N SER A 38 -35.14 23.88 6.86
CA SER A 38 -33.73 24.25 6.89
C SER A 38 -32.89 22.99 7.21
N ILE A 39 -32.31 22.37 6.19
CA ILE A 39 -31.30 21.32 6.31
C ILE A 39 -29.93 21.99 6.42
N GLY A 40 -29.12 21.50 7.35
CA GLY A 40 -27.74 21.97 7.48
C GLY A 40 -27.66 23.43 7.92
N ASN A 41 -28.10 23.72 9.14
CA ASN A 41 -27.45 24.80 9.86
C ASN A 41 -25.95 24.47 9.83
N ALA A 42 -25.11 25.31 9.22
CA ALA A 42 -23.65 25.07 9.18
C ALA A 42 -23.03 24.85 10.55
N SER A 43 -23.65 25.37 11.62
CA SER A 43 -23.20 25.10 12.98
C SER A 43 -23.48 23.65 13.46
N ASN A 44 -24.25 22.86 12.70
CA ASN A 44 -24.50 21.41 12.88
C ASN A 44 -23.75 20.52 11.84
N GLY A 45 -23.03 21.10 10.87
CA GLY A 45 -22.12 20.36 9.99
C GLY A 45 -22.62 20.02 8.56
N LEU A 46 -21.67 19.67 7.69
CA LEU A 46 -21.81 19.20 6.30
C LEU A 46 -21.41 17.71 6.15
N CYS A 47 -21.68 16.86 7.16
CA CYS A 47 -21.19 15.48 7.24
C CYS A 47 -21.51 14.65 5.98
N GLY A 48 -22.75 14.69 5.48
CA GLY A 48 -23.14 13.96 4.28
C GLY A 48 -22.38 14.40 3.02
N GLY A 49 -22.18 15.71 2.88
CA GLY A 49 -21.36 16.28 1.80
C GLY A 49 -19.89 15.86 1.88
N MET A 50 -19.33 15.79 3.08
CA MET A 50 -17.97 15.30 3.30
C MET A 50 -17.85 13.80 3.00
N VAL A 51 -18.81 12.99 3.43
CA VAL A 51 -18.87 11.53 3.15
C VAL A 51 -18.91 11.27 1.64
N PHE A 52 -19.82 11.92 0.93
CA PHE A 52 -19.96 11.74 -0.53
C PHE A 52 -18.74 12.27 -1.27
N ALA A 53 -18.16 13.39 -0.86
CA ALA A 53 -16.94 13.92 -1.47
C ALA A 53 -15.73 13.00 -1.26
N VAL A 54 -15.57 12.41 -0.07
CA VAL A 54 -14.51 11.42 0.19
C VAL A 54 -14.71 10.16 -0.64
N ALA A 55 -15.95 9.67 -0.75
CA ALA A 55 -16.28 8.53 -1.61
C ALA A 55 -15.98 8.81 -3.09
N ASP A 56 -16.35 9.99 -3.60
CA ASP A 56 -16.06 10.42 -4.98
C ASP A 56 -14.56 10.51 -5.24
N LEU A 57 -13.80 11.15 -4.34
CA LEU A 57 -12.35 11.25 -4.46
C LEU A 57 -11.70 9.87 -4.49
N PHE A 58 -12.08 8.99 -3.57
CA PHE A 58 -11.55 7.63 -3.51
C PHE A 58 -11.86 6.82 -4.77
N ASN A 59 -13.11 6.84 -5.22
CA ASN A 59 -13.55 6.12 -6.43
C ASN A 59 -12.90 6.68 -7.70
N ALA A 60 -12.54 7.97 -7.71
CA ALA A 60 -11.79 8.61 -8.79
C ALA A 60 -10.26 8.38 -8.69
N GLY A 61 -9.76 7.67 -7.68
CA GLY A 61 -8.33 7.45 -7.49
C GLY A 61 -7.57 8.69 -7.00
N LEU A 62 -8.25 9.62 -6.31
CA LEU A 62 -7.70 10.89 -5.80
C LEU A 62 -7.64 10.92 -4.26
N LEU A 63 -6.68 11.69 -3.72
CA LEU A 63 -6.70 12.09 -2.32
C LEU A 63 -7.41 13.42 -2.11
N PRO A 64 -8.00 13.63 -0.92
CA PRO A 64 -8.32 14.97 -0.48
C PRO A 64 -7.04 15.82 -0.30
N PRO A 65 -7.12 17.15 -0.49
CA PRO A 65 -5.99 18.04 -0.24
C PRO A 65 -5.49 17.95 1.21
N ARG A 66 -4.17 17.96 1.36
CA ARG A 66 -3.52 18.01 2.68
C ARG A 66 -3.38 19.46 3.16
N THR A 67 -4.50 20.13 3.37
CA THR A 67 -4.55 21.52 3.87
C THR A 67 -4.50 21.60 5.41
N GLY A 68 -4.30 20.46 6.09
CA GLY A 68 -4.38 20.38 7.55
C GLY A 68 -5.82 20.52 8.06
N PRO A 69 -6.02 20.81 9.36
CA PRO A 69 -7.35 20.82 9.99
C PRO A 69 -8.21 22.04 9.64
N VAL A 70 -7.81 22.84 8.65
CA VAL A 70 -8.48 24.10 8.29
C VAL A 70 -9.55 23.84 7.24
N ASN A 71 -10.81 24.14 7.58
CA ASN A 71 -11.95 24.05 6.69
C ASN A 71 -11.81 25.00 5.48
N PRO A 72 -12.20 24.56 4.27
CA PRO A 72 -12.33 25.44 3.10
C PRO A 72 -13.18 26.68 3.41
N ALA A 73 -12.71 27.85 2.99
CA ALA A 73 -13.48 29.09 3.18
C ALA A 73 -14.79 29.04 2.36
N GLY A 74 -15.85 29.67 2.88
CA GLY A 74 -17.13 29.79 2.17
C GLY A 74 -16.97 30.42 0.80
N GLY A 75 -17.68 29.87 -0.20
CA GLY A 75 -17.61 30.31 -1.60
C GLY A 75 -16.39 29.81 -2.38
N THR A 76 -15.47 29.07 -1.75
CA THR A 76 -14.45 28.30 -2.49
C THR A 76 -15.10 27.12 -3.21
N SER A 77 -14.49 26.65 -4.29
CA SER A 77 -15.00 25.50 -5.03
C SER A 77 -15.02 24.20 -4.21
N ALA A 78 -14.10 24.03 -3.25
CA ALA A 78 -14.11 22.88 -2.33
C ALA A 78 -15.28 22.91 -1.36
N PHE A 79 -15.53 24.08 -0.77
CA PHE A 79 -16.71 24.30 0.05
C PHE A 79 -17.99 24.08 -0.77
N ASN A 80 -18.08 24.68 -1.95
CA ASN A 80 -19.26 24.55 -2.83
C ASN A 80 -19.48 23.11 -3.31
N TYR A 81 -18.43 22.33 -3.54
CA TYR A 81 -18.55 20.92 -3.91
C TYR A 81 -19.09 20.07 -2.75
N ILE A 82 -18.56 20.26 -1.53
CA ILE A 82 -19.07 19.59 -0.33
C ILE A 82 -20.55 19.94 -0.12
N VAL A 83 -20.93 21.21 -0.31
CA VAL A 83 -22.32 21.66 -0.26
C VAL A 83 -23.18 21.00 -1.34
N ALA A 84 -22.70 20.93 -2.59
CA ALA A 84 -23.44 20.27 -3.67
C ALA A 84 -23.69 18.79 -3.33
N ARG A 85 -22.65 18.09 -2.87
CA ARG A 85 -22.75 16.68 -2.47
C ARG A 85 -23.60 16.47 -1.22
N LEU A 86 -23.66 17.43 -0.29
CA LEU A 86 -24.59 17.38 0.84
C LEU A 86 -26.04 17.32 0.36
N THR A 87 -26.40 18.10 -0.66
CA THR A 87 -27.76 18.04 -1.22
C THR A 87 -28.05 16.75 -1.98
N ASN A 88 -27.02 16.05 -2.45
CA ASN A 88 -27.18 14.73 -3.06
C ASN A 88 -27.27 13.63 -2.01
N SER A 89 -26.60 13.77 -0.87
CA SER A 89 -26.65 12.82 0.26
C SER A 89 -27.89 12.97 1.15
N PHE A 90 -28.72 13.99 0.87
CA PHE A 90 -30.04 14.21 1.45
C PHE A 90 -31.06 14.32 0.32
N ASP A 91 -31.11 13.30 -0.53
CA ASP A 91 -32.16 13.19 -1.51
C ASP A 91 -33.51 12.89 -0.85
N TYR A 92 -34.57 12.89 -1.66
CA TYR A 92 -35.93 12.68 -1.18
C TYR A 92 -36.10 11.33 -0.46
N ASP A 93 -35.44 10.29 -0.94
CA ASP A 93 -35.61 8.92 -0.43
C ASP A 93 -34.89 8.77 0.91
N ASP A 94 -33.66 9.28 1.04
CA ASP A 94 -32.89 9.26 2.29
C ASP A 94 -33.56 10.11 3.39
N VAL A 95 -34.08 11.30 3.06
CA VAL A 95 -34.79 12.15 4.04
C VAL A 95 -36.06 11.48 4.55
N ASN A 96 -36.82 10.83 3.67
CA ASN A 96 -38.00 10.06 4.09
C ASN A 96 -37.62 8.88 4.98
N GLN A 97 -36.50 8.22 4.68
CA GLN A 97 -35.99 7.12 5.49
C GLN A 97 -35.66 7.58 6.92
N TYR A 98 -34.92 8.69 7.06
CA TYR A 98 -34.65 9.30 8.37
C TYR A 98 -35.94 9.63 9.13
N LEU A 99 -36.87 10.36 8.50
CA LEU A 99 -38.13 10.75 9.15
C LEU A 99 -38.97 9.55 9.57
N SER A 100 -38.95 8.48 8.79
CA SER A 100 -39.60 7.22 9.14
C SER A 100 -38.95 6.56 10.34
N TRP A 101 -37.62 6.48 10.38
CA TRP A 101 -36.89 5.77 11.44
C TRP A 101 -36.84 6.54 12.76
N ILE A 102 -36.78 7.87 12.73
CA ILE A 102 -36.92 8.73 13.93
C ILE A 102 -38.23 8.41 14.68
N GLN A 103 -39.30 8.14 13.93
CA GLN A 103 -40.65 7.85 14.44
C GLN A 103 -40.90 6.36 14.68
N MET A 104 -39.96 5.48 14.32
CA MET A 104 -40.08 4.03 14.44
C MET A 104 -39.68 3.58 15.84
N SER A 105 -40.38 2.58 16.39
CA SER A 105 -39.96 1.94 17.64
C SER A 105 -38.72 1.08 17.41
N ASP A 106 -37.84 1.02 18.42
CA ASP A 106 -36.58 0.28 18.31
C ASP A 106 -36.73 -1.24 18.19
N HIS A 107 -37.92 -1.78 18.51
CA HIS A 107 -38.22 -3.22 18.54
C HIS A 107 -39.53 -3.55 17.83
N ASP A 108 -39.73 -4.82 17.50
CA ASP A 108 -40.96 -5.27 16.85
C ASP A 108 -42.18 -4.97 17.74
N THR A 109 -43.20 -4.39 17.11
CA THR A 109 -44.52 -4.21 17.72
C THR A 109 -45.45 -5.34 17.29
N LEU A 110 -46.67 -5.37 17.84
CA LEU A 110 -47.67 -6.38 17.47
C LEU A 110 -48.03 -6.41 15.98
N ILE A 111 -47.78 -5.32 15.24
CA ILE A 111 -48.27 -5.12 13.87
C ILE A 111 -47.21 -4.66 12.87
N ALA A 112 -45.97 -4.40 13.32
CA ALA A 112 -44.90 -3.88 12.47
C ALA A 112 -43.52 -4.22 13.04
N HIS A 113 -42.55 -4.40 12.14
CA HIS A 113 -41.15 -4.57 12.51
C HIS A 113 -40.55 -3.26 13.04
N GLY A 114 -39.63 -3.38 14.00
CA GLY A 114 -38.91 -2.26 14.59
C GLY A 114 -37.63 -1.91 13.86
N LEU A 115 -36.98 -0.83 14.30
CA LEU A 115 -35.77 -0.30 13.69
C LEU A 115 -34.63 -1.33 13.65
N ALA A 116 -34.41 -2.09 14.73
CA ALA A 116 -33.39 -3.14 14.77
C ALA A 116 -33.60 -4.22 13.70
N TRP A 117 -34.85 -4.55 13.38
CA TRP A 117 -35.16 -5.56 12.37
C TRP A 117 -34.76 -5.08 10.98
N HIS A 118 -35.11 -3.83 10.64
CA HIS A 118 -34.76 -3.21 9.36
C HIS A 118 -33.25 -3.02 9.22
N GLU A 119 -32.59 -2.52 10.26
CA GLU A 119 -31.13 -2.36 10.31
C GLU A 119 -30.40 -3.70 10.03
N ILE A 120 -30.79 -4.77 10.71
CA ILE A 120 -30.09 -6.06 10.65
C ILE A 120 -30.45 -6.85 9.38
N ASN A 121 -31.72 -6.88 8.98
CA ASN A 121 -32.19 -7.77 7.91
C ASN A 121 -32.23 -7.09 6.54
N GLU A 122 -32.27 -5.77 6.47
CA GLU A 122 -32.38 -5.04 5.19
C GLU A 122 -31.15 -4.20 4.90
N GLU A 123 -30.65 -3.44 5.88
CA GLU A 123 -29.57 -2.47 5.65
C GLU A 123 -28.18 -3.11 5.74
N TRP A 124 -27.91 -3.89 6.79
CA TRP A 124 -26.64 -4.58 6.94
C TRP A 124 -26.26 -5.46 5.72
N PRO A 125 -27.16 -6.26 5.11
CA PRO A 125 -26.83 -7.03 3.92
C PRO A 125 -26.41 -6.18 2.72
N LYS A 126 -26.96 -4.97 2.55
CA LYS A 126 -26.57 -4.04 1.48
C LYS A 126 -25.13 -3.55 1.71
N ILE A 127 -24.86 -3.05 2.92
CA ILE A 127 -23.55 -2.55 3.34
C ILE A 127 -22.49 -3.65 3.20
N LYS A 128 -22.79 -4.86 3.70
CA LYS A 128 -21.90 -6.01 3.55
C LYS A 128 -21.60 -6.31 2.09
N ALA A 129 -22.62 -6.25 1.23
CA ALA A 129 -22.46 -6.55 -0.19
C ALA A 129 -21.60 -5.51 -0.93
N ASP A 130 -21.60 -4.24 -0.51
CA ASP A 130 -20.69 -3.22 -1.06
C ASP A 130 -19.26 -3.46 -0.59
N LEU A 131 -19.08 -3.66 0.72
CA LEU A 131 -17.76 -3.89 1.32
C LEU A 131 -17.10 -5.15 0.76
N ASP A 132 -17.86 -6.25 0.60
CA ASP A 132 -17.38 -7.49 -0.02
C ASP A 132 -17.02 -7.31 -1.52
N ARG A 133 -17.55 -6.28 -2.18
CA ARG A 133 -17.20 -5.90 -3.56
C ARG A 133 -16.11 -4.82 -3.63
N ASN A 134 -15.47 -4.52 -2.50
CA ASN A 134 -14.44 -3.49 -2.41
C ASN A 134 -14.97 -2.08 -2.72
N LEU A 135 -16.23 -1.80 -2.36
CA LEU A 135 -16.86 -0.49 -2.48
C LEU A 135 -17.06 0.12 -1.10
N LEU A 136 -16.84 1.42 -0.98
CA LEU A 136 -17.22 2.18 0.22
C LEU A 136 -18.75 2.31 0.29
N SER A 137 -19.29 2.27 1.50
CA SER A 137 -20.74 2.31 1.73
C SER A 137 -21.11 3.51 2.62
N PRO A 138 -21.58 4.62 2.04
CA PRO A 138 -22.10 5.76 2.81
C PRO A 138 -23.33 5.38 3.66
N LEU A 139 -23.27 5.70 4.95
CA LEU A 139 -24.30 5.34 5.94
C LEU A 139 -24.95 6.57 6.56
N GLY A 140 -26.25 6.46 6.82
CA GLY A 140 -27.01 7.41 7.62
C GLY A 140 -27.21 6.89 9.04
N LEU A 141 -26.94 7.73 10.04
CA LEU A 141 -27.10 7.44 11.46
C LEU A 141 -28.31 8.19 12.01
N VAL A 142 -29.26 7.43 12.56
CA VAL A 142 -30.52 7.98 13.07
C VAL A 142 -30.37 8.36 14.53
N HIS A 143 -30.54 9.65 14.82
CA HIS A 143 -30.59 10.17 16.18
C HIS A 143 -32.01 10.06 16.76
N GLY A 144 -32.11 9.92 18.09
CA GLY A 144 -33.36 10.06 18.82
C GLY A 144 -33.39 9.23 20.10
N GLN A 145 -34.59 9.02 20.65
CA GLN A 145 -34.84 8.23 21.86
C GLN A 145 -36.00 7.23 21.68
N GLU A 146 -36.03 6.16 22.47
CA GLU A 146 -37.21 5.30 22.66
C GLU A 146 -37.91 5.69 23.98
N PRO A 147 -39.24 5.91 24.01
CA PRO A 147 -40.19 5.84 22.90
C PRO A 147 -39.96 6.95 21.85
N PRO A 148 -40.26 6.69 20.56
CA PRO A 148 -39.91 7.58 19.47
C PRO A 148 -40.67 8.90 19.51
N THR A 149 -40.03 9.95 19.04
CA THR A 149 -40.63 11.28 18.90
C THR A 149 -41.64 11.28 17.75
N ILE A 150 -42.95 11.36 18.05
CA ILE A 150 -44.01 11.35 17.01
C ILE A 150 -44.46 12.77 16.67
N GLY A 151 -44.35 13.16 15.40
CA GLY A 151 -44.84 14.44 14.89
C GLY A 151 -43.88 15.09 13.90
N VAL A 152 -44.43 15.74 12.86
CA VAL A 152 -43.63 16.32 11.77
C VAL A 152 -42.65 17.39 12.27
N LEU A 153 -43.09 18.33 13.12
CA LEU A 153 -42.22 19.42 13.59
C LEU A 153 -41.09 18.94 14.50
N THR A 154 -41.34 17.92 15.31
CA THR A 154 -40.37 17.35 16.25
C THR A 154 -39.42 16.37 15.54
N GLY A 155 -39.92 15.59 14.59
CA GLY A 155 -39.09 14.73 13.73
C GLY A 155 -38.11 15.54 12.88
N LEU A 156 -38.47 16.76 12.47
CA LEU A 156 -37.55 17.67 11.80
C LEU A 156 -36.43 18.21 12.70
N GLN A 157 -36.67 18.32 14.01
CA GLN A 157 -35.61 18.69 14.97
C GLN A 157 -34.61 17.54 15.14
N ASP A 158 -35.12 16.31 15.28
CA ASP A 158 -34.29 15.10 15.39
C ASP A 158 -33.53 14.79 14.09
N LEU A 159 -34.10 15.14 12.92
CA LEU A 159 -33.41 15.04 11.63
C LEU A 159 -32.13 15.88 11.59
N GLY A 160 -32.15 17.07 12.19
CA GLY A 160 -30.97 17.94 12.28
C GLY A 160 -29.86 17.43 13.21
N MET A 161 -30.14 16.37 13.97
CA MET A 161 -29.21 15.69 14.87
C MET A 161 -28.72 14.34 14.30
N CYS A 162 -29.29 13.90 13.17
CA CYS A 162 -28.82 12.73 12.44
C CYS A 162 -27.45 13.01 11.80
N HIS A 163 -26.69 11.96 11.53
CA HIS A 163 -25.30 12.07 11.06
C HIS A 163 -25.02 11.15 9.89
N GLN A 164 -23.96 11.40 9.13
CA GLN A 164 -23.53 10.52 8.05
C GLN A 164 -22.07 10.13 8.22
N VAL A 165 -21.78 8.85 7.96
CA VAL A 165 -20.45 8.26 8.05
C VAL A 165 -20.19 7.39 6.83
N LEU A 166 -18.93 7.00 6.61
CA LEU A 166 -18.55 6.17 5.45
C LEU A 166 -18.00 4.83 5.91
N ALA A 167 -18.73 3.74 5.65
CA ALA A 167 -18.25 2.41 5.97
C ALA A 167 -17.17 1.95 4.97
N TRP A 168 -16.10 1.38 5.52
CA TRP A 168 -14.97 0.86 4.74
C TRP A 168 -14.53 -0.53 5.17
N GLY A 169 -15.26 -1.18 6.08
CA GLY A 169 -15.00 -2.56 6.43
C GLY A 169 -15.88 -3.09 7.54
N TYR A 170 -15.76 -4.38 7.86
CA TYR A 170 -16.44 -4.98 8.99
C TYR A 170 -15.67 -6.16 9.59
N ASP A 171 -15.92 -6.44 10.87
CA ASP A 171 -15.63 -7.70 11.54
C ASP A 171 -16.93 -8.29 12.08
N LEU A 172 -17.20 -9.57 11.79
CA LEU A 172 -18.35 -10.31 12.28
C LEU A 172 -17.90 -11.58 13.01
N ASN A 173 -18.11 -11.59 14.33
CA ASN A 173 -17.76 -12.69 15.21
C ASN A 173 -19.01 -13.26 15.90
N GLY A 174 -19.54 -14.35 15.34
CA GLY A 174 -20.86 -14.86 15.74
C GLY A 174 -21.91 -13.83 15.35
N THR A 175 -22.56 -13.24 16.35
CA THR A 175 -23.54 -12.16 16.18
C THR A 175 -22.99 -10.78 16.49
N ASN A 176 -21.75 -10.66 16.98
CA ASN A 176 -21.12 -9.36 17.22
C ASN A 176 -20.59 -8.79 15.91
N LEU A 177 -21.18 -7.69 15.45
CA LEU A 177 -20.80 -6.97 14.26
C LEU A 177 -20.08 -5.68 14.66
N SER A 178 -18.97 -5.38 14.00
CA SER A 178 -18.27 -4.09 14.06
C SER A 178 -18.03 -3.58 12.65
N ILE A 179 -18.64 -2.47 12.27
CA ILE A 179 -18.48 -1.81 10.98
C ILE A 179 -17.45 -0.70 11.15
N PHE A 180 -16.36 -0.74 10.39
CA PHE A 180 -15.32 0.29 10.39
C PHE A 180 -15.77 1.49 9.56
N ILE A 181 -15.64 2.69 10.12
CA ILE A 181 -16.16 3.93 9.53
C ILE A 181 -15.10 5.03 9.43
N TYR A 182 -15.25 5.89 8.43
CA TYR A 182 -14.74 7.26 8.45
C TYR A 182 -15.86 8.18 8.98
N ASP A 183 -15.56 8.91 10.05
CA ASP A 183 -16.46 9.89 10.67
C ASP A 183 -15.94 11.32 10.41
N PRO A 184 -16.67 12.17 9.67
CA PRO A 184 -16.29 13.56 9.41
C PRO A 184 -16.09 14.43 10.67
N ASP A 185 -16.71 14.08 11.79
CA ASP A 185 -16.57 14.81 13.06
C ASP A 185 -15.27 14.43 13.78
N ASN A 186 -14.70 13.27 13.44
CA ASN A 186 -13.46 12.72 13.99
C ASN A 186 -12.51 12.31 12.86
N PRO A 187 -12.06 13.28 12.02
CA PRO A 187 -11.27 12.96 10.83
C PRO A 187 -9.93 12.30 11.21
N GLY A 188 -9.56 11.28 10.46
CA GLY A 188 -8.29 10.56 10.60
C GLY A 188 -8.21 9.51 11.70
N VAL A 189 -9.34 9.12 12.29
CA VAL A 189 -9.42 7.99 13.22
C VAL A 189 -9.61 6.68 12.46
N ASP A 190 -8.58 5.84 12.42
CA ASP A 190 -8.53 4.61 11.61
C ASP A 190 -9.23 3.40 12.22
N ASN A 191 -9.61 3.47 13.50
CA ASN A 191 -10.23 2.37 14.23
C ASN A 191 -11.65 2.72 14.72
N ALA A 192 -12.26 3.78 14.19
CA ALA A 192 -13.64 4.14 14.50
C ALA A 192 -14.59 3.08 13.94
N THR A 193 -15.55 2.67 14.76
CA THR A 193 -16.53 1.63 14.43
C THR A 193 -17.95 1.97 14.88
N ILE A 194 -18.92 1.32 14.23
CA ILE A 194 -20.28 1.07 14.74
C ILE A 194 -20.32 -0.39 15.18
N ALA A 195 -20.62 -0.66 16.45
CA ALA A 195 -20.69 -2.01 16.99
C ALA A 195 -22.10 -2.36 17.49
N LEU A 196 -22.57 -3.56 17.19
CA LEU A 196 -23.89 -4.07 17.57
C LEU A 196 -23.96 -5.61 17.60
N ASP A 197 -24.94 -6.16 18.30
CA ASP A 197 -25.26 -7.59 18.28
C ASP A 197 -26.45 -7.86 17.35
N ILE A 198 -26.19 -8.55 16.23
CA ILE A 198 -27.20 -8.83 15.20
C ILE A 198 -28.01 -10.11 15.48
N GLY A 199 -27.88 -10.73 16.66
CA GLY A 199 -28.41 -12.05 16.97
C GLY A 199 -29.92 -12.11 17.23
N ASN A 200 -30.56 -10.97 17.51
CA ASN A 200 -31.98 -10.92 17.88
C ASN A 200 -32.69 -9.71 17.25
N PRO A 201 -32.93 -9.72 15.92
CA PRO A 201 -33.44 -8.55 15.19
C PRO A 201 -34.84 -8.08 15.59
N ALA A 202 -35.62 -8.88 16.32
CA ALA A 202 -36.97 -8.49 16.78
C ALA A 202 -36.97 -7.62 18.05
N HIS A 203 -35.81 -7.45 18.71
CA HIS A 203 -35.67 -6.70 19.96
C HIS A 203 -34.74 -5.51 19.77
N THR A 204 -34.82 -4.53 20.67
CA THR A 204 -33.94 -3.36 20.65
C THR A 204 -32.47 -3.81 20.67
N THR A 205 -31.73 -3.39 19.65
CA THR A 205 -30.29 -3.61 19.52
C THR A 205 -29.58 -2.28 19.66
N PRO A 206 -28.93 -1.98 20.80
CA PRO A 206 -28.14 -0.77 20.93
C PRO A 206 -26.94 -0.79 19.98
N ILE A 207 -26.71 0.32 19.30
CA ILE A 207 -25.48 0.54 18.54
C ILE A 207 -24.50 1.40 19.34
N ALA A 208 -23.22 1.02 19.32
CA ALA A 208 -22.13 1.81 19.87
C ALA A 208 -21.33 2.44 18.74
N VAL A 209 -21.42 3.75 18.60
CA VAL A 209 -20.66 4.52 17.60
C VAL A 209 -19.44 5.14 18.28
N SER A 210 -18.25 4.86 17.76
CA SER A 210 -16.99 5.37 18.30
C SER A 210 -16.99 6.90 18.36
N ASN A 211 -16.40 7.46 19.43
CA ASN A 211 -16.31 8.90 19.70
C ASN A 211 -17.64 9.62 19.99
N TRP A 212 -18.75 8.88 20.09
CA TRP A 212 -20.05 9.41 20.50
C TRP A 212 -20.51 8.80 21.82
N PRO A 213 -21.26 9.55 22.66
CA PRO A 213 -21.90 8.98 23.84
C PRO A 213 -22.81 7.80 23.49
N SER A 214 -22.88 6.81 24.39
CA SER A 214 -23.82 5.70 24.23
C SER A 214 -25.26 6.21 24.16
N GLY A 215 -26.03 5.69 23.20
CA GLY A 215 -27.42 6.10 22.97
C GLY A 215 -27.61 7.38 22.16
N THR A 216 -26.55 8.00 21.62
CA THR A 216 -26.70 9.14 20.69
C THR A 216 -27.39 8.73 19.39
N TYR A 217 -27.04 7.58 18.83
CA TYR A 217 -27.68 7.04 17.63
C TYR A 217 -28.37 5.72 17.97
N ARG A 218 -29.53 5.47 17.35
CA ARG A 218 -30.35 4.28 17.61
C ARG A 218 -30.28 3.24 16.49
N GLY A 219 -29.86 3.65 15.29
CA GLY A 219 -29.57 2.72 14.20
C GLY A 219 -28.92 3.39 12.99
N PHE A 220 -28.61 2.59 11.97
CA PHE A 220 -28.04 3.04 10.71
C PHE A 220 -28.74 2.43 9.48
N PHE A 221 -28.66 3.14 8.35
CA PHE A 221 -29.09 2.62 7.04
C PHE A 221 -28.10 2.96 5.92
N HIS A 222 -28.16 2.20 4.82
CA HIS A 222 -27.37 2.42 3.62
C HIS A 222 -27.99 3.55 2.78
N THR A 223 -27.25 4.66 2.61
CA THR A 223 -27.73 5.85 1.87
C THR A 223 -27.68 5.66 0.36
N HIS A 224 -28.42 6.48 -0.39
CA HIS A 224 -28.44 6.44 -1.85
C HIS A 224 -27.21 7.15 -2.44
N TYR A 225 -26.08 6.45 -2.49
CA TYR A 225 -24.87 6.96 -3.11
C TYR A 225 -24.83 6.75 -4.63
N GLN A 226 -24.52 7.82 -5.36
CA GLN A 226 -24.13 7.75 -6.77
C GLN A 226 -22.79 8.46 -6.96
N PHE A 227 -21.83 7.75 -7.56
CA PHE A 227 -20.52 8.31 -7.89
C PHE A 227 -20.66 9.54 -8.78
N HIS A 228 -19.98 10.61 -8.38
CA HIS A 228 -19.79 11.80 -9.21
C HIS A 228 -18.30 11.99 -9.48
N ASP A 229 -17.92 12.14 -10.75
CA ASP A 229 -16.53 12.41 -11.12
C ASP A 229 -16.11 13.80 -10.60
N PRO A 230 -15.19 13.86 -9.62
CA PRO A 230 -14.77 15.11 -9.01
C PRO A 230 -13.99 16.02 -9.98
N SER A 231 -13.62 15.59 -11.19
CA SER A 231 -13.04 16.47 -12.21
C SER A 231 -14.10 17.30 -12.96
N THR A 232 -15.37 16.92 -12.85
CA THR A 232 -16.47 17.54 -13.59
C THR A 232 -17.30 18.48 -12.70
N PRO A 233 -18.04 19.44 -13.28
CA PRO A 233 -18.90 20.29 -12.50
C PRO A 233 -20.02 19.52 -11.81
N ALA A 234 -20.18 19.72 -10.50
CA ALA A 234 -21.29 19.15 -9.73
C ALA A 234 -22.44 20.14 -9.64
N SER A 235 -23.66 19.62 -9.60
CA SER A 235 -24.87 20.38 -9.27
C SER A 235 -25.58 19.74 -8.09
N GLY A 236 -26.07 20.56 -7.17
CA GLY A 236 -26.96 20.07 -6.13
C GLY A 236 -28.37 19.84 -6.70
N SER A 237 -29.08 18.83 -6.19
CA SER A 237 -30.45 18.53 -6.64
C SER A 237 -31.42 19.71 -6.47
N TYR A 238 -31.06 20.68 -5.62
CA TYR A 238 -31.89 21.87 -5.29
C TYR A 238 -31.12 23.20 -5.36
N ILE A 239 -29.85 23.15 -5.79
CA ILE A 239 -29.03 24.34 -6.07
C ILE A 239 -28.72 24.27 -7.57
N VAL A 240 -29.39 25.11 -8.36
CA VAL A 240 -29.21 25.18 -9.83
C VAL A 240 -27.83 25.74 -10.23
N GLU A 241 -27.03 26.16 -9.25
CA GLU A 241 -25.68 26.64 -9.47
C GLU A 241 -24.73 25.47 -9.77
N VAL A 242 -24.19 25.48 -10.99
CA VAL A 242 -23.18 24.53 -11.45
C VAL A 242 -21.83 24.91 -10.83
N VAL A 243 -21.28 24.05 -9.99
CA VAL A 243 -19.97 24.25 -9.34
C VAL A 243 -18.88 23.73 -10.26
N SER A 244 -18.12 24.62 -10.92
CA SER A 244 -17.05 24.23 -11.84
C SER A 244 -15.80 23.76 -11.11
N SER A 245 -15.63 22.43 -11.03
CA SER A 245 -14.46 21.73 -10.45
C SER A 245 -14.30 22.00 -8.94
N PRO A 246 -14.00 20.98 -8.11
CA PRO A 246 -14.13 21.04 -6.67
C PRO A 246 -13.05 21.89 -6.02
N GLY A 247 -12.20 22.60 -6.79
CA GLY A 247 -11.20 23.55 -6.28
C GLY A 247 -10.52 23.11 -5.01
N PHE A 248 -10.13 21.85 -5.03
CA PHE A 248 -9.16 21.19 -4.17
C PHE A 248 -7.80 21.47 -4.82
N PRO A 249 -7.20 22.68 -4.65
CA PRO A 249 -5.97 23.02 -5.33
C PRO A 249 -4.90 22.22 -4.58
N ASN A 250 -4.31 21.22 -5.23
CA ASN A 250 -3.44 20.19 -4.62
C ASN A 250 -4.17 18.98 -4.00
N GLY A 251 -5.35 18.59 -4.52
CA GLY A 251 -5.77 17.19 -4.41
C GLY A 251 -4.74 16.35 -5.15
N GLY A 252 -3.80 15.74 -4.42
CA GLY A 252 -2.90 14.78 -5.02
C GLY A 252 -3.71 13.64 -5.62
N SER A 253 -3.17 12.94 -6.62
CA SER A 253 -3.54 11.54 -6.84
C SER A 253 -3.60 10.82 -5.48
N ILE A 254 -4.43 9.77 -5.28
CA ILE A 254 -4.10 8.76 -4.24
C ILE A 254 -2.59 8.59 -4.34
N PRO A 255 -1.80 8.78 -3.26
CA PRO A 255 -0.38 8.80 -3.42
C PRO A 255 -0.10 7.46 -4.10
N SER A 256 0.43 7.50 -5.31
CA SER A 256 1.51 6.59 -5.56
C SER A 256 2.40 6.85 -4.35
N PHE A 257 2.48 5.87 -3.44
CA PHE A 257 3.65 5.76 -2.57
C PHE A 257 4.82 6.28 -3.40
N PRO A 258 5.54 7.32 -2.93
CA PRO A 258 6.52 8.05 -3.75
C PRO A 258 7.23 7.01 -4.57
N THR A 259 7.00 6.94 -5.90
CA THR A 259 7.22 5.73 -6.74
C THR A 259 8.26 4.87 -6.07
N SER A 260 7.85 3.87 -5.27
CA SER A 260 8.79 3.41 -4.24
C SER A 260 9.96 2.80 -4.99
N THR A 261 11.09 3.45 -4.90
CA THR A 261 12.39 2.87 -5.21
C THR A 261 12.65 1.68 -4.31
N ALA A 262 11.92 1.59 -3.19
CA ALA A 262 11.84 0.45 -2.33
C ALA A 262 11.31 -0.79 -3.09
N ASN A 263 12.12 -1.86 -3.13
CA ASN A 263 11.75 -3.13 -3.74
C ASN A 263 10.49 -3.73 -3.08
N GLN A 264 9.41 -3.93 -3.85
CA GLN A 264 8.21 -4.62 -3.38
C GLN A 264 8.08 -6.02 -3.99
N ILE A 265 9.11 -6.48 -4.72
CA ILE A 265 9.24 -7.84 -5.22
C ILE A 265 10.61 -8.36 -4.78
N ALA A 266 10.65 -9.57 -4.23
CA ALA A 266 11.87 -10.31 -3.97
C ALA A 266 11.75 -11.71 -4.56
N VAL A 267 12.83 -12.25 -5.11
CA VAL A 267 12.81 -13.56 -5.78
C VAL A 267 13.96 -14.38 -5.23
N GLN A 268 13.67 -15.61 -4.83
CA GLN A 268 14.68 -16.55 -4.39
C GLN A 268 14.42 -17.95 -4.92
N GLN A 269 15.49 -18.72 -5.11
CA GLN A 269 15.36 -20.13 -5.41
C GLN A 269 15.23 -20.90 -4.08
N ASN A 270 14.34 -21.88 -4.02
CA ASN A 270 14.27 -22.82 -2.92
C ASN A 270 15.45 -23.81 -2.92
N GLN A 271 15.54 -24.64 -1.87
CA GLN A 271 16.56 -25.70 -1.78
C GLN A 271 16.42 -26.76 -2.88
N ASP A 272 15.22 -27.00 -3.37
CA ASP A 272 14.93 -28.01 -4.40
C ASP A 272 15.00 -27.46 -5.84
N GLY A 273 15.29 -26.16 -6.01
CA GLY A 273 15.43 -25.51 -7.32
C GLY A 273 14.18 -24.78 -7.80
N ARG A 274 13.05 -24.84 -7.09
CA ARG A 274 11.85 -24.06 -7.43
C ARG A 274 12.11 -22.58 -7.20
N VAL A 275 11.75 -21.72 -8.14
CA VAL A 275 11.73 -20.27 -7.89
C VAL A 275 10.51 -19.93 -7.03
N GLU A 276 10.69 -19.06 -6.05
CA GLU A 276 9.65 -18.47 -5.21
C GLU A 276 9.78 -16.95 -5.25
N VAL A 277 8.66 -16.29 -5.52
CA VAL A 277 8.54 -14.84 -5.56
C VAL A 277 7.73 -14.38 -4.36
N PHE A 278 8.22 -13.33 -3.70
CA PHE A 278 7.56 -12.60 -2.64
C PHE A 278 7.18 -11.24 -3.19
N TYR A 279 5.99 -10.77 -2.87
CA TYR A 279 5.48 -9.52 -3.42
C TYR A 279 4.45 -8.86 -2.49
N LEU A 280 4.34 -7.54 -2.54
CA LEU A 280 3.43 -6.80 -1.68
C LEU A 280 2.02 -6.67 -2.25
N GLY A 281 1.06 -7.07 -1.43
CA GLY A 281 -0.36 -6.80 -1.52
C GLY A 281 -0.75 -5.33 -1.55
N TYR A 282 -1.87 -4.99 -2.19
CA TYR A 282 -2.51 -3.67 -2.04
C TYR A 282 -2.87 -3.29 -0.60
N ASP A 283 -3.07 -4.28 0.25
CA ASP A 283 -3.31 -4.18 1.68
C ASP A 283 -2.01 -4.09 2.50
N ALA A 284 -0.87 -3.94 1.80
CA ALA A 284 0.49 -4.06 2.31
C ALA A 284 0.87 -5.45 2.81
N THR A 285 0.02 -6.46 2.67
CA THR A 285 0.33 -7.83 3.10
C THR A 285 1.41 -8.43 2.22
N ILE A 286 2.34 -9.18 2.81
CA ILE A 286 3.33 -9.91 2.01
C ILE A 286 2.68 -11.18 1.48
N TYR A 287 2.68 -11.33 0.15
CA TYR A 287 2.25 -12.53 -0.53
C TYR A 287 3.46 -13.28 -1.11
N HIS A 288 3.29 -14.57 -1.35
CA HIS A 288 4.27 -15.37 -2.09
C HIS A 288 3.60 -16.38 -3.02
N ASP A 289 4.28 -16.69 -4.12
CA ASP A 289 3.95 -17.77 -5.06
C ASP A 289 5.24 -18.49 -5.44
N TRP A 290 5.15 -19.77 -5.78
CA TRP A 290 6.30 -20.59 -6.14
C TRP A 290 6.00 -21.52 -7.30
N GLN A 291 7.05 -21.93 -8.00
CA GLN A 291 6.92 -22.98 -9.00
C GLN A 291 6.51 -24.31 -8.34
N THR A 292 5.64 -25.08 -8.98
CA THR A 292 5.17 -26.40 -8.52
C THR A 292 6.28 -27.46 -8.58
N ALA A 293 7.20 -27.31 -9.53
CA ALA A 293 8.46 -28.03 -9.69
C ALA A 293 9.50 -27.10 -10.34
N PRO A 294 10.81 -27.38 -10.25
CA PRO A 294 11.81 -26.52 -10.89
C PRO A 294 11.55 -26.35 -12.39
N ASN A 295 11.65 -25.12 -12.90
CA ASN A 295 11.48 -24.78 -14.32
C ASN A 295 10.06 -25.04 -14.86
N SER A 296 9.03 -24.98 -14.00
CA SER A 296 7.64 -25.31 -14.35
C SER A 296 6.66 -24.17 -14.04
N GLY A 297 5.36 -24.46 -14.12
CA GLY A 297 4.29 -23.51 -13.77
C GLY A 297 4.18 -23.24 -12.27
N TRP A 298 3.43 -22.20 -11.95
CA TRP A 298 3.27 -21.65 -10.60
C TRP A 298 2.09 -22.25 -9.85
N THR A 299 2.06 -22.09 -8.53
CA THR A 299 0.98 -22.65 -7.71
C THR A 299 -0.35 -21.94 -7.88
N ALA A 300 -0.34 -20.67 -8.34
CA ALA A 300 -1.54 -19.88 -8.60
C ALA A 300 -2.51 -19.85 -7.40
N LEU A 301 -1.95 -19.63 -6.22
CA LEU A 301 -2.67 -19.67 -4.95
C LEU A 301 -3.68 -18.53 -4.84
N THR A 302 -4.79 -18.80 -4.16
CA THR A 302 -5.71 -17.74 -3.72
C THR A 302 -5.00 -16.86 -2.68
N PRO A 303 -5.35 -15.56 -2.55
CA PRO A 303 -4.72 -14.65 -1.59
C PRO A 303 -4.60 -15.21 -0.17
N ASP A 304 -5.64 -15.86 0.35
CA ASP A 304 -5.64 -16.46 1.70
C ASP A 304 -4.57 -17.55 1.90
N LEU A 305 -4.18 -18.25 0.83
CA LEU A 305 -3.15 -19.29 0.85
C LEU A 305 -1.77 -18.77 0.48
N ALA A 306 -1.72 -17.62 -0.21
CA ALA A 306 -0.50 -16.91 -0.59
C ALA A 306 -0.05 -15.90 0.47
N ALA A 307 -0.85 -15.63 1.52
CA ALA A 307 -0.51 -14.63 2.52
C ALA A 307 0.57 -15.17 3.47
N LEU A 308 1.75 -14.56 3.43
CA LEU A 308 2.83 -14.79 4.38
C LEU A 308 2.54 -14.12 5.75
N GLY A 309 1.64 -13.13 5.75
CA GLY A 309 1.38 -12.25 6.87
C GLY A 309 2.32 -11.05 6.92
N GLY A 310 2.14 -10.19 7.94
CA GLY A 310 2.86 -8.93 8.08
C GLY A 310 2.39 -7.85 7.10
N ARG A 311 2.57 -6.56 7.45
CA ARG A 311 2.25 -5.42 6.59
C ARG A 311 3.51 -4.61 6.29
N ALA A 312 3.90 -4.52 5.03
CA ALA A 312 5.20 -4.02 4.61
C ALA A 312 5.13 -2.92 3.55
N LYS A 313 6.19 -2.12 3.46
CA LYS A 313 6.45 -1.13 2.41
C LYS A 313 7.63 -1.52 1.51
N GLN A 314 8.50 -2.41 1.98
CA GLN A 314 9.67 -2.92 1.25
C GLN A 314 9.97 -4.34 1.72
N ILE A 315 10.40 -5.20 0.79
CA ILE A 315 10.80 -6.58 1.06
C ILE A 315 12.16 -6.88 0.44
N THR A 316 12.89 -7.78 1.09
CA THR A 316 14.06 -8.45 0.55
C THR A 316 14.10 -9.88 1.08
N ALA A 317 14.74 -10.80 0.38
CA ALA A 317 14.78 -12.20 0.78
C ALA A 317 16.16 -12.80 0.53
N ALA A 318 16.54 -13.77 1.37
CA ALA A 318 17.79 -14.51 1.24
C ALA A 318 17.61 -16.00 1.58
N GLN A 319 18.56 -16.80 1.13
CA GLN A 319 18.74 -18.16 1.62
C GLN A 319 19.65 -18.16 2.85
N ASN A 320 19.20 -18.76 3.94
CA ASN A 320 20.09 -19.07 5.06
C ASN A 320 21.09 -20.18 4.69
N LEU A 321 22.13 -20.35 5.52
CA LEU A 321 22.94 -21.57 5.50
C LEU A 321 22.04 -22.78 5.74
N GLY A 322 22.03 -23.75 4.82
CA GLY A 322 21.04 -24.84 4.80
C GLY A 322 19.84 -24.61 3.86
N ARG A 323 19.86 -23.52 3.09
CA ARG A 323 18.94 -23.21 1.97
C ARG A 323 17.46 -23.06 2.35
N ARG A 324 17.23 -22.57 3.56
CA ARG A 324 15.90 -22.18 4.06
C ARG A 324 15.66 -20.71 3.71
N LEU A 325 14.51 -20.39 3.13
CA LEU A 325 14.21 -19.00 2.78
C LEU A 325 13.84 -18.18 4.02
N GLU A 326 14.28 -16.93 4.00
CA GLU A 326 13.96 -15.92 5.00
C GLU A 326 13.73 -14.58 4.31
N VAL A 327 12.62 -13.95 4.67
CA VAL A 327 12.15 -12.68 4.12
C VAL A 327 12.30 -11.63 5.21
N PHE A 328 12.88 -10.49 4.85
CA PHE A 328 13.06 -9.32 5.70
C PHE A 328 12.27 -8.18 5.10
N TYR A 329 11.64 -7.36 5.95
CA TYR A 329 10.81 -6.28 5.46
C TYR A 329 10.74 -5.09 6.40
N VAL A 330 10.49 -3.94 5.78
CA VAL A 330 10.13 -2.71 6.49
C VAL A 330 8.62 -2.68 6.64
N GLY A 331 8.14 -2.68 7.87
CA GLY A 331 6.72 -2.63 8.19
C GLY A 331 6.05 -1.31 7.80
N THR A 332 4.72 -1.26 7.78
CA THR A 332 4.00 0.00 7.53
C THR A 332 4.20 1.06 8.62
N ASN A 333 4.61 0.61 9.81
CA ASN A 333 5.08 1.41 10.96
C ASN A 333 6.57 1.80 10.88
N ASN A 334 7.27 1.41 9.82
CA ASN A 334 8.72 1.52 9.62
C ASN A 334 9.58 0.56 10.46
N ASP A 335 9.01 -0.23 11.37
CA ASP A 335 9.79 -1.22 12.13
C ASP A 335 10.26 -2.36 11.21
N ILE A 336 11.39 -2.98 11.56
CA ILE A 336 11.94 -4.08 10.76
C ILE A 336 11.47 -5.42 11.30
N TYR A 337 11.00 -6.27 10.39
CA TYR A 337 10.53 -7.62 10.68
C TYR A 337 11.20 -8.63 9.77
N HIS A 338 11.13 -9.89 10.19
CA HIS A 338 11.48 -11.03 9.35
C HIS A 338 10.54 -12.20 9.59
N ASN A 339 10.43 -13.07 8.58
CA ASN A 339 9.72 -14.33 8.63
C ASN A 339 10.53 -15.37 7.86
N TRP A 340 10.46 -16.63 8.26
CA TRP A 340 11.34 -17.66 7.72
C TRP A 340 10.68 -19.02 7.62
N GLN A 341 11.03 -19.81 6.61
CA GLN A 341 10.59 -21.22 6.53
C GLN A 341 11.15 -21.97 7.74
N THR A 342 10.43 -22.89 8.38
CA THR A 342 10.93 -23.64 9.56
C THR A 342 11.91 -24.77 9.20
N ALA A 343 11.82 -25.27 7.97
CA ALA A 343 12.76 -26.14 7.27
C ALA A 343 12.74 -25.76 5.77
N PRO A 344 13.71 -26.21 4.95
CA PRO A 344 13.65 -25.93 3.51
C PRO A 344 12.33 -26.43 2.89
N ASN A 345 11.68 -25.59 2.08
CA ASN A 345 10.41 -25.91 1.39
C ASN A 345 9.20 -26.18 2.32
N SER A 346 9.19 -25.62 3.53
CA SER A 346 8.15 -25.91 4.52
C SER A 346 7.31 -24.69 4.92
N LEU A 347 6.44 -24.88 5.92
CA LEU A 347 5.72 -23.82 6.60
C LEU A 347 6.64 -22.73 7.15
N TRP A 348 6.12 -21.52 7.21
CA TRP A 348 6.75 -20.32 7.76
C TRP A 348 6.56 -20.22 9.27
N ALA A 349 7.52 -19.63 9.96
CA ALA A 349 7.54 -19.50 11.42
C ALA A 349 6.55 -18.44 11.94
N GLY A 350 6.22 -17.45 11.10
CA GLY A 350 5.44 -16.27 11.47
C GLY A 350 6.32 -15.03 11.60
N GLU A 351 5.68 -13.86 11.62
CA GLU A 351 6.35 -12.57 11.79
C GLU A 351 7.07 -12.50 13.14
N ALA A 352 8.34 -12.06 13.11
CA ALA A 352 9.07 -11.63 14.29
C ALA A 352 9.71 -10.26 14.05
N ALA A 353 9.79 -9.45 15.11
CA ALA A 353 10.50 -8.19 15.07
C ALA A 353 12.01 -8.42 15.07
N LEU A 354 12.72 -7.79 14.12
CA LEU A 354 14.18 -7.81 14.06
C LEU A 354 14.80 -6.73 14.97
N GLY A 355 14.01 -5.70 15.29
CA GLY A 355 14.46 -4.48 15.96
C GLY A 355 14.98 -3.43 14.98
N GLY A 356 14.88 -2.15 15.37
CA GLY A 356 15.20 -1.01 14.51
C GLY A 356 14.01 -0.58 13.64
N ALA A 357 14.14 0.61 13.05
CA ALA A 357 13.17 1.17 12.11
C ALA A 357 13.90 1.68 10.86
N ALA A 358 13.34 1.42 9.68
CA ALA A 358 14.00 1.62 8.40
C ALA A 358 13.14 2.34 7.36
N LEU A 359 13.82 2.99 6.42
CA LEU A 359 13.30 3.52 5.16
C LEU A 359 13.71 2.66 3.97
N GLN A 360 14.86 1.97 4.06
CA GLN A 360 15.37 1.02 3.05
C GLN A 360 16.00 -0.18 3.73
N ILE A 361 15.91 -1.36 3.11
CA ILE A 361 16.50 -2.61 3.64
C ILE A 361 17.10 -3.47 2.54
N THR A 362 18.24 -4.08 2.82
CA THR A 362 18.87 -5.12 2.00
C THR A 362 19.53 -6.18 2.91
N VAL A 363 19.81 -7.35 2.36
CA VAL A 363 20.41 -8.46 3.12
C VAL A 363 21.57 -9.08 2.34
N GLY A 364 22.66 -9.34 3.05
CA GLY A 364 23.82 -10.07 2.55
C GLY A 364 24.05 -11.35 3.37
N GLN A 365 24.73 -12.31 2.78
CA GLN A 365 25.20 -13.51 3.48
C GLN A 365 26.71 -13.43 3.66
N ASN A 366 27.14 -13.45 4.91
CA ASN A 366 28.54 -13.55 5.28
C ASN A 366 29.14 -14.89 4.78
N GLN A 367 30.47 -14.93 4.64
CA GLN A 367 31.16 -16.15 4.18
C GLN A 367 30.94 -17.36 5.10
N ASP A 368 30.71 -17.12 6.40
CA ASP A 368 30.38 -18.16 7.38
C ASP A 368 28.91 -18.59 7.37
N GLY A 369 28.10 -18.05 6.46
CA GLY A 369 26.68 -18.38 6.28
C GLY A 369 25.71 -17.59 7.14
N ARG A 370 26.19 -16.67 7.99
CA ARG A 370 25.31 -15.77 8.77
C ARG A 370 24.68 -14.74 7.85
N LEU A 371 23.37 -14.53 7.97
CA LEU A 371 22.71 -13.41 7.34
C LEU A 371 23.02 -12.11 8.09
N GLU A 372 23.21 -11.03 7.34
CA GLU A 372 23.43 -9.68 7.83
C GLU A 372 22.55 -8.71 7.04
N VAL A 373 21.69 -8.00 7.76
CA VAL A 373 20.73 -7.05 7.23
C VAL A 373 21.33 -5.66 7.37
N PHE A 374 21.26 -4.88 6.29
CA PHE A 374 21.68 -3.50 6.23
C PHE A 374 20.46 -2.63 5.94
N TYR A 375 20.32 -1.52 6.65
CA TYR A 375 19.17 -0.65 6.47
C TYR A 375 19.50 0.82 6.69
N VAL A 376 18.68 1.65 6.05
CA VAL A 376 18.68 3.09 6.25
C VAL A 376 17.64 3.40 7.32
N GLY A 377 18.06 3.98 8.44
CA GLY A 377 17.18 4.37 9.54
C GLY A 377 16.22 5.51 9.17
N THR A 378 15.22 5.77 10.01
CA THR A 378 14.29 6.91 9.82
C THR A 378 14.97 8.28 9.95
N ASP A 379 16.20 8.32 10.44
CA ASP A 379 17.09 9.47 10.50
C ASP A 379 18.07 9.55 9.30
N ASN A 380 17.91 8.65 8.32
CA ASN A 380 18.77 8.41 7.16
C ASN A 380 20.14 7.79 7.47
N ASN A 381 20.50 7.51 8.73
CA ASN A 381 21.78 6.87 9.03
C ASN A 381 21.77 5.39 8.63
N ILE A 382 22.94 4.84 8.32
CA ILE A 382 23.06 3.43 7.94
C ILE A 382 23.35 2.57 9.17
N TYR A 383 22.56 1.51 9.32
CA TYR A 383 22.66 0.52 10.37
C TYR A 383 22.76 -0.89 9.79
N HIS A 384 23.23 -1.81 10.62
CA HIS A 384 23.21 -3.23 10.32
C HIS A 384 22.89 -4.08 11.55
N ASN A 385 22.39 -5.28 11.31
CA ASN A 385 22.12 -6.29 12.32
C ASN A 385 22.43 -7.67 11.71
N TRP A 386 23.04 -8.57 12.46
CA TRP A 386 23.51 -9.86 11.94
C TRP A 386 23.09 -11.02 12.83
N GLN A 387 22.91 -12.19 12.23
CA GLN A 387 22.82 -13.43 12.98
C GLN A 387 24.13 -13.67 13.74
N THR A 388 24.06 -14.13 14.99
CA THR A 388 25.24 -14.44 15.83
C THR A 388 25.90 -15.78 15.47
N ALA A 389 25.13 -16.69 14.86
CA ALA A 389 25.53 -17.91 14.18
C ALA A 389 24.51 -18.21 13.07
N PRO A 390 24.82 -19.03 12.05
CA PRO A 390 23.86 -19.32 11.00
C PRO A 390 22.56 -19.91 11.55
N ASN A 391 21.40 -19.37 11.15
CA ASN A 391 20.07 -19.74 11.66
C ASN A 391 19.85 -19.54 13.18
N SER A 392 20.53 -18.58 13.81
CA SER A 392 20.34 -18.27 15.24
C SER A 392 19.69 -16.91 15.47
N GLY A 393 19.69 -16.44 16.73
CA GLY A 393 19.28 -15.08 17.08
C GLY A 393 20.23 -14.00 16.53
N TRP A 394 19.77 -12.75 16.64
CA TRP A 394 20.39 -11.55 16.08
C TRP A 394 21.20 -10.78 17.11
N ALA A 395 22.24 -10.08 16.65
CA ALA A 395 23.16 -9.34 17.51
C ALA A 395 22.56 -8.03 18.06
N GLY A 396 21.57 -7.47 17.36
CA GLY A 396 21.00 -6.15 17.62
C GLY A 396 21.54 -5.09 16.65
N GLU A 397 20.90 -3.92 16.67
CA GLU A 397 21.28 -2.78 15.82
C GLU A 397 22.69 -2.27 16.17
N ALA A 398 23.51 -2.07 15.14
CA ALA A 398 24.74 -1.30 15.23
C ALA A 398 24.83 -0.29 14.07
N ALA A 399 25.51 0.83 14.32
CA ALA A 399 25.74 1.84 13.29
C ALA A 399 26.87 1.38 12.35
N LEU A 400 26.61 1.42 11.04
CA LEU A 400 27.62 1.18 10.00
C LEU A 400 28.44 2.43 9.69
N GLY A 401 27.83 3.60 9.92
CA GLY A 401 28.35 4.91 9.51
C GLY A 401 27.87 5.32 8.12
N GLY A 402 27.78 6.63 7.89
CA GLY A 402 27.21 7.21 6.67
C GLY A 402 25.69 7.41 6.77
N ALA A 403 25.14 8.16 5.81
CA ALA A 403 23.71 8.38 5.66
C ALA A 403 23.30 8.20 4.20
N ALA A 404 22.15 7.57 3.95
CA ALA A 404 21.77 7.12 2.61
C ALA A 404 20.29 7.32 2.28
N LEU A 405 20.01 7.33 0.97
CA LEU A 405 18.67 7.29 0.36
C LEU A 405 18.38 5.92 -0.26
N GLN A 406 19.41 5.19 -0.71
CA GLN A 406 19.33 3.86 -1.31
C GLN A 406 20.53 3.04 -0.85
N ILE A 407 20.35 1.72 -0.68
CA ILE A 407 21.39 0.82 -0.18
C ILE A 407 21.32 -0.54 -0.87
N THR A 408 22.48 -1.09 -1.23
CA THR A 408 22.63 -2.46 -1.75
C THR A 408 23.92 -3.08 -1.21
N VAL A 409 24.03 -4.40 -1.25
CA VAL A 409 25.19 -5.14 -0.73
C VAL A 409 25.63 -6.20 -1.73
N GLY A 410 26.94 -6.31 -1.93
CA GLY A 410 27.59 -7.36 -2.70
C GLY A 410 28.61 -8.12 -1.84
N GLN A 411 28.91 -9.35 -2.23
CA GLN A 411 30.00 -10.13 -1.62
C GLN A 411 31.19 -10.16 -2.57
N ASN A 412 32.33 -9.68 -2.09
CA ASN A 412 33.61 -9.81 -2.78
C ASN A 412 33.98 -11.29 -2.95
N GLN A 413 34.83 -11.60 -3.92
CA GLN A 413 35.27 -12.97 -4.19
C GLN A 413 35.96 -13.63 -2.98
N ASP A 414 36.62 -12.84 -2.15
CA ASP A 414 37.25 -13.29 -0.91
C ASP A 414 36.29 -13.54 0.26
N GLY A 415 34.99 -13.24 0.09
CA GLY A 415 33.94 -13.44 1.07
C GLY A 415 33.58 -12.20 1.91
N ARG A 416 34.27 -11.07 1.73
CA ARG A 416 33.94 -9.81 2.42
C ARG A 416 32.65 -9.20 1.86
N LEU A 417 31.74 -8.81 2.74
CA LEU A 417 30.61 -7.97 2.34
C LEU A 417 31.08 -6.54 2.06
N GLU A 418 30.48 -5.93 1.04
CA GLU A 418 30.68 -4.53 0.66
C GLU A 418 29.32 -3.90 0.35
N VAL A 419 29.01 -2.84 1.07
CA VAL A 419 27.76 -2.08 1.01
C VAL A 419 27.99 -0.87 0.14
N PHE A 420 27.10 -0.65 -0.82
CA PHE A 420 27.08 0.50 -1.70
C PHE A 420 25.80 1.29 -1.45
N TYR A 421 25.90 2.60 -1.41
CA TYR A 421 24.75 3.45 -1.12
C TYR A 421 24.81 4.79 -1.82
N VAL A 422 23.62 5.35 -2.02
CA VAL A 422 23.43 6.73 -2.47
C VAL A 422 23.30 7.60 -1.24
N GLY A 423 24.20 8.56 -1.06
CA GLY A 423 24.17 9.51 0.05
C GLY A 423 22.97 10.48 -0.03
N THR A 424 22.73 11.22 1.05
CA THR A 424 21.68 12.27 1.08
C THR A 424 21.98 13.46 0.16
N ASP A 425 23.21 13.53 -0.35
CA ASP A 425 23.70 14.45 -1.39
C ASP A 425 23.60 13.87 -2.82
N ASN A 426 23.01 12.67 -2.96
CA ASN A 426 22.96 11.82 -4.16
C ASN A 426 24.29 11.24 -4.63
N ASN A 427 25.42 11.49 -3.96
CA ASN A 427 26.70 10.89 -4.36
C ASN A 427 26.76 9.41 -3.99
N ILE A 428 27.54 8.63 -4.73
CA ILE A 428 27.70 7.20 -4.45
C ILE A 428 28.89 6.96 -3.51
N TYR A 429 28.62 6.21 -2.45
CA TYR A 429 29.60 5.80 -1.46
C TYR A 429 29.58 4.28 -1.29
N HIS A 430 30.64 3.76 -0.69
CA HIS A 430 30.72 2.36 -0.28
C HIS A 430 31.47 2.19 1.05
N ASN A 431 31.22 1.07 1.71
CA ASN A 431 31.91 0.63 2.92
C ASN A 431 32.05 -0.89 2.86
N TRP A 432 33.18 -1.45 3.29
CA TRP A 432 33.46 -2.88 3.17
C TRP A 432 34.00 -3.47 4.46
N GLN A 433 33.74 -4.75 4.68
CA GLN A 433 34.46 -5.52 5.68
C GLN A 433 35.95 -5.57 5.32
N THR A 434 36.84 -5.42 6.31
CA THR A 434 38.31 -5.46 6.13
C THR A 434 38.87 -6.88 5.99
N ALA A 435 38.16 -7.87 6.49
CA ALA A 435 38.32 -9.31 6.28
C ALA A 435 36.92 -9.97 6.34
N PRO A 436 36.73 -11.20 5.84
CA PRO A 436 35.43 -11.85 5.93
C PRO A 436 34.93 -11.91 7.38
N ASN A 437 33.66 -11.54 7.62
CA ASN A 437 33.03 -11.60 8.94
C ASN A 437 33.64 -10.63 9.98
N SER A 438 34.25 -9.52 9.55
CA SER A 438 35.01 -8.63 10.43
C SER A 438 34.44 -7.20 10.54
N LEU A 439 35.23 -6.31 11.17
CA LEU A 439 35.01 -4.87 11.19
C LEU A 439 35.01 -4.26 9.78
N TRP A 440 34.36 -3.09 9.69
CA TRP A 440 34.19 -2.28 8.49
C TRP A 440 35.29 -1.23 8.32
N ALA A 441 35.63 -0.92 7.07
CA ALA A 441 36.70 0.01 6.73
C ALA A 441 36.33 1.48 6.95
N GLY A 442 35.04 1.80 6.92
CA GLY A 442 34.49 3.16 6.93
C GLY A 442 34.04 3.61 5.53
N GLU A 443 33.32 4.73 5.49
CA GLU A 443 32.81 5.31 4.25
C GLU A 443 33.96 5.77 3.32
N ALA A 444 33.85 5.43 2.04
CA ALA A 444 34.62 6.03 0.98
C ALA A 444 33.72 6.42 -0.20
N ALA A 445 34.13 7.45 -0.94
CA ALA A 445 33.42 7.87 -2.15
C ALA A 445 33.76 6.92 -3.31
N LEU A 446 32.74 6.42 -4.01
CA LEU A 446 32.90 5.61 -5.21
C LEU A 446 33.03 6.48 -6.48
N GLY A 447 32.46 7.69 -6.41
CA GLY A 447 32.30 8.60 -7.55
C GLY A 447 30.97 8.37 -8.29
N GLY A 448 30.48 9.43 -8.93
CA GLY A 448 29.16 9.45 -9.56
C GLY A 448 28.05 9.87 -8.59
N ALA A 449 26.88 10.16 -9.14
CA ALA A 449 25.67 10.50 -8.39
C ALA A 449 24.47 9.73 -8.95
N ALA A 450 23.61 9.21 -8.08
CA ALA A 450 22.58 8.26 -8.47
C ALA A 450 21.22 8.50 -7.79
N LEU A 451 20.17 8.01 -8.44
CA LEU A 451 18.82 7.85 -7.91
C LEU A 451 18.52 6.41 -7.53
N GLN A 452 19.12 5.43 -8.21
CA GLN A 452 18.98 3.99 -7.99
C GLN A 452 20.34 3.30 -8.10
N ILE A 453 20.57 2.25 -7.33
CA ILE A 453 21.85 1.52 -7.30
C ILE A 453 21.62 0.03 -7.11
N THR A 454 22.36 -0.79 -7.87
CA THR A 454 22.40 -2.24 -7.72
C THR A 454 23.82 -2.75 -7.99
N VAL A 455 24.16 -3.94 -7.51
CA VAL A 455 25.51 -4.51 -7.64
C VAL A 455 25.42 -5.95 -8.13
N GLY A 456 26.30 -6.31 -9.06
CA GLY A 456 26.52 -7.67 -9.53
C GLY A 456 27.98 -8.07 -9.38
N GLN A 457 28.23 -9.38 -9.33
CA GLN A 457 29.59 -9.92 -9.37
C GLN A 457 29.86 -10.50 -10.76
N ASN A 458 30.90 -10.01 -11.41
CA ASN A 458 31.41 -10.57 -12.66
C ASN A 458 31.91 -12.01 -12.46
N GLN A 459 31.96 -12.77 -13.54
CA GLN A 459 32.44 -14.16 -13.51
C GLN A 459 33.89 -14.27 -13.00
N ASP A 460 34.72 -13.25 -13.18
CA ASP A 460 36.09 -13.20 -12.65
C ASP A 460 36.19 -12.82 -11.17
N GLY A 461 35.08 -12.48 -10.51
CA GLY A 461 35.01 -12.13 -9.09
C GLY A 461 35.02 -10.63 -8.80
N ARG A 462 35.12 -9.76 -9.81
CA ARG A 462 35.03 -8.30 -9.64
C ARG A 462 33.60 -7.87 -9.35
N LEU A 463 33.40 -7.04 -8.34
CA LEU A 463 32.13 -6.33 -8.18
C LEU A 463 31.97 -5.24 -9.24
N GLU A 464 30.74 -5.10 -9.73
CA GLU A 464 30.34 -4.06 -10.68
C GLU A 464 29.00 -3.48 -10.23
N VAL A 465 29.00 -2.16 -10.04
CA VAL A 465 27.86 -1.38 -9.58
C VAL A 465 27.21 -0.75 -10.80
N PHE A 466 25.89 -0.88 -10.90
CA PHE A 466 25.05 -0.25 -11.91
C PHE A 466 24.12 0.72 -11.24
N TYR A 467 23.95 1.90 -11.83
CA TYR A 467 23.12 2.93 -11.24
C TYR A 467 22.42 3.80 -12.27
N VAL A 468 21.30 4.37 -11.84
CA VAL A 468 20.58 5.41 -12.58
C VAL A 468 21.09 6.75 -12.08
N GLY A 469 21.68 7.55 -12.96
CA GLY A 469 22.16 8.89 -12.64
C GLY A 469 21.04 9.86 -12.30
N THR A 470 21.38 11.04 -11.77
CA THR A 470 20.40 12.12 -11.51
C THR A 470 19.79 12.72 -12.78
N ASP A 471 20.35 12.39 -13.94
CA ASP A 471 19.84 12.67 -15.28
C ASP A 471 18.95 11.54 -15.85
N ASN A 472 18.69 10.49 -15.06
CA ASN A 472 18.04 9.23 -15.42
C ASN A 472 18.83 8.31 -16.36
N ASN A 473 20.04 8.66 -16.79
CA ASN A 473 20.84 7.77 -17.65
C ASN A 473 21.45 6.63 -16.83
N ILE A 474 21.71 5.50 -17.48
CA ILE A 474 22.30 4.33 -16.82
C ILE A 474 23.82 4.36 -16.94
N TYR A 475 24.48 4.22 -15.80
CA TYR A 475 25.93 4.17 -15.66
C TYR A 475 26.36 2.90 -14.92
N HIS A 476 27.64 2.58 -15.02
CA HIS A 476 28.27 1.51 -14.25
C HIS A 476 29.72 1.85 -13.87
N ASN A 477 30.20 1.21 -12.81
CA ASN A 477 31.57 1.31 -12.32
C ASN A 477 31.98 -0.05 -11.74
N TRP A 478 33.21 -0.50 -11.98
CA TRP A 478 33.66 -1.84 -11.59
C TRP A 478 35.02 -1.81 -10.89
N GLN A 479 35.23 -2.79 -10.01
CA GLN A 479 36.56 -3.07 -9.48
C GLN A 479 37.51 -3.41 -10.63
N THR A 480 38.74 -2.89 -10.60
CA THR A 480 39.78 -3.11 -11.62
C THR A 480 40.39 -4.53 -11.59
N ALA A 481 40.29 -5.20 -10.45
CA ALA A 481 40.67 -6.60 -10.22
C ALA A 481 39.81 -7.15 -9.06
N PRO A 482 39.65 -8.47 -8.91
CA PRO A 482 38.84 -9.02 -7.83
C PRO A 482 39.33 -8.53 -6.47
N ASN A 483 38.40 -8.09 -5.61
CA ASN A 483 38.68 -7.57 -4.26
C ASN A 483 39.51 -6.26 -4.24
N SER A 484 39.68 -5.59 -5.38
CA SER A 484 40.50 -4.37 -5.49
C SER A 484 39.82 -3.18 -4.83
N ALA A 485 40.61 -2.35 -4.15
CA ALA A 485 40.17 -1.02 -3.70
C ALA A 485 40.07 -0.02 -4.86
N ALA A 486 40.70 -0.30 -6.01
CA ALA A 486 40.68 0.59 -7.17
C ALA A 486 39.52 0.26 -8.11
N TRP A 487 38.75 1.29 -8.46
CA TRP A 487 37.60 1.24 -9.36
C TRP A 487 37.93 1.91 -10.70
N ALA A 488 37.26 1.47 -11.76
CA ALA A 488 37.51 1.96 -13.12
C ALA A 488 37.06 3.40 -13.34
N GLY A 489 36.09 3.87 -12.56
CA GLY A 489 35.41 5.14 -12.74
C GLY A 489 34.07 4.97 -13.47
N GLU A 490 33.27 6.05 -13.47
CA GLU A 490 31.97 6.08 -14.14
C GLU A 490 32.10 5.87 -15.65
N ALA A 491 31.31 4.94 -16.19
CA ALA A 491 31.10 4.78 -17.62
C ALA A 491 29.60 4.71 -17.93
N ALA A 492 29.21 5.20 -19.11
CA ALA A 492 27.83 5.13 -19.57
C ALA A 492 27.52 3.72 -20.09
N LEU A 493 26.45 3.10 -19.59
CA LEU A 493 25.94 1.81 -20.07
C LEU A 493 25.03 1.99 -21.30
N GLY A 494 24.39 3.16 -21.40
CA GLY A 494 23.37 3.49 -22.39
C GLY A 494 21.96 3.13 -21.91
N GLY A 495 20.99 3.93 -22.35
CA GLY A 495 19.60 3.87 -21.89
C GLY A 495 19.32 4.80 -20.71
N ALA A 496 18.04 4.98 -20.40
CA ALA A 496 17.56 5.76 -19.27
C ALA A 496 16.47 5.00 -18.52
N ALA A 497 16.49 5.05 -17.19
CA ALA A 497 15.68 4.18 -16.35
C ALA A 497 15.09 4.88 -15.12
N LEU A 498 14.04 4.26 -14.56
CA LEU A 498 13.41 4.59 -13.27
C LEU A 498 13.72 3.52 -12.21
N GLN A 499 13.98 2.29 -12.62
CA GLN A 499 14.31 1.13 -11.79
C GLN A 499 15.36 0.28 -12.52
N ILE A 500 16.29 -0.31 -11.78
CA ILE A 500 17.38 -1.11 -12.34
C ILE A 500 17.69 -2.31 -11.45
N THR A 501 17.91 -3.48 -12.07
CA THR A 501 18.37 -4.70 -11.40
C THR A 501 19.34 -5.46 -12.32
N VAL A 502 20.15 -6.34 -11.75
CA VAL A 502 21.17 -7.10 -12.50
C VAL A 502 21.08 -8.58 -12.14
N GLY A 503 21.19 -9.42 -13.17
CA GLY A 503 21.30 -10.88 -13.04
C GLY A 503 22.55 -11.39 -13.75
N GLN A 504 23.05 -12.54 -13.31
CA GLN A 504 24.15 -13.23 -13.99
C GLN A 504 23.59 -14.41 -14.78
N ASN A 505 23.84 -14.41 -16.08
CA ASN A 505 23.54 -15.53 -16.96
C ASN A 505 24.36 -16.78 -16.56
N GLN A 506 23.90 -17.96 -16.98
CA GLN A 506 24.59 -19.21 -16.67
C GLN A 506 26.03 -19.26 -17.20
N ASP A 507 26.30 -18.56 -18.31
CA ASP A 507 27.65 -18.44 -18.87
C ASP A 507 28.55 -17.40 -18.18
N GLY A 508 28.05 -16.73 -17.14
CA GLY A 508 28.79 -15.74 -16.35
C GLY A 508 28.65 -14.29 -16.83
N ARG A 509 27.94 -14.04 -17.94
CA ARG A 509 27.67 -12.68 -18.42
C ARG A 509 26.70 -11.97 -17.49
N LEU A 510 27.01 -10.73 -17.11
CA LEU A 510 26.04 -9.86 -16.47
C LEU A 510 25.01 -9.37 -17.48
N GLU A 511 23.76 -9.29 -17.04
CA GLU A 511 22.62 -8.76 -17.78
C GLU A 511 21.81 -7.85 -16.87
N VAL A 512 21.66 -6.60 -17.31
CA VAL A 512 20.99 -5.54 -16.60
C VAL A 512 19.58 -5.40 -17.16
N PHE A 513 18.60 -5.38 -16.28
CA PHE A 513 17.18 -5.20 -16.59
C PHE A 513 16.69 -3.91 -15.96
N TYR A 514 15.87 -3.16 -16.68
CA TYR A 514 15.40 -1.87 -16.19
C TYR A 514 14.05 -1.47 -16.74
N VAL A 515 13.37 -0.65 -15.95
CA VAL A 515 12.15 0.07 -16.35
C VAL A 515 12.59 1.39 -16.94
N GLY A 516 12.30 1.63 -18.22
CA GLY A 516 12.61 2.89 -18.90
C GLY A 516 11.82 4.08 -18.34
N THR A 517 12.23 5.30 -18.70
CA THR A 517 11.48 6.52 -18.36
C THR A 517 10.09 6.59 -19.04
N ASP A 518 9.90 5.79 -20.09
CA ASP A 518 8.63 5.51 -20.77
C ASP A 518 7.83 4.37 -20.11
N LYS A 519 8.32 3.81 -19.00
CA LYS A 519 7.80 2.64 -18.27
C LYS A 519 7.92 1.30 -19.01
N ASN A 520 8.52 1.25 -20.19
CA ASN A 520 8.72 -0.02 -20.89
C ASN A 520 9.89 -0.81 -20.28
N LEU A 521 9.84 -2.14 -20.39
CA LEU A 521 10.92 -3.00 -19.93
C LEU A 521 12.01 -3.16 -20.99
N TYR A 522 13.25 -2.98 -20.54
CA TYR A 522 14.44 -3.12 -21.36
C TYR A 522 15.49 -3.98 -20.64
N HIS A 523 16.44 -4.48 -21.43
CA HIS A 523 17.62 -5.16 -20.92
C HIS A 523 18.85 -4.84 -21.78
N ASN A 524 20.03 -5.00 -21.18
CA ASN A 524 21.33 -4.88 -21.82
C ASN A 524 22.27 -5.93 -21.22
N TRP A 525 23.06 -6.62 -22.03
CA TRP A 525 23.90 -7.74 -21.58
C TRP A 525 25.34 -7.58 -22.04
N GLN A 526 26.27 -8.11 -21.25
CA GLN A 526 27.63 -8.32 -21.72
C GLN A 526 27.62 -9.29 -22.91
N THR A 527 28.43 -9.05 -23.94
CA THR A 527 28.50 -9.89 -25.15
C THR A 527 29.32 -11.18 -24.94
N ALA A 528 30.21 -11.16 -23.97
CA ALA A 528 30.96 -12.28 -23.38
C ALA A 528 31.26 -11.93 -21.90
N PRO A 529 31.57 -12.89 -21.01
CA PRO A 529 31.89 -12.57 -19.63
C PRO A 529 33.02 -11.54 -19.54
N ASN A 530 32.86 -10.53 -18.68
CA ASN A 530 33.86 -9.48 -18.43
C ASN A 530 34.20 -8.61 -19.66
N SER A 531 33.26 -8.45 -20.60
CA SER A 531 33.47 -7.71 -21.85
C SER A 531 32.48 -6.55 -22.04
N GLY A 532 32.44 -5.97 -23.24
CA GLY A 532 31.52 -4.88 -23.59
C GLY A 532 30.05 -5.31 -23.68
N TRP A 533 29.18 -4.32 -23.75
CA TRP A 533 27.72 -4.46 -23.69
C TRP A 533 27.08 -4.44 -25.07
N ALA A 534 25.99 -5.19 -25.23
CA ALA A 534 25.25 -5.33 -26.49
C ALA A 534 24.45 -4.06 -26.87
N GLY A 535 24.11 -3.23 -25.88
CA GLY A 535 23.22 -2.09 -26.02
C GLY A 535 21.79 -2.41 -25.57
N GLN A 536 20.95 -1.37 -25.49
CA GLN A 536 19.56 -1.50 -25.07
C GLN A 536 18.75 -2.35 -26.07
N ALA A 537 18.03 -3.35 -25.55
CA ALA A 537 16.98 -4.06 -26.27
C ALA A 537 15.68 -4.08 -25.47
N ALA A 538 14.54 -4.20 -26.15
CA ALA A 538 13.24 -4.30 -25.51
C ALA A 538 13.02 -5.71 -24.97
N LEU A 539 12.60 -5.81 -23.71
CA LEU A 539 12.21 -7.08 -23.08
C LEU A 539 10.73 -7.40 -23.32
N GLY A 540 9.94 -6.38 -23.64
CA GLY A 540 8.49 -6.45 -23.78
C GLY A 540 7.76 -6.28 -22.46
N GLY A 541 6.61 -5.59 -22.49
CA GLY A 541 5.84 -5.22 -21.30
C GLY A 541 6.21 -3.83 -20.76
N ALA A 542 5.40 -3.35 -19.82
CA ALA A 542 5.60 -2.09 -19.11
C ALA A 542 5.42 -2.31 -17.61
N ALA A 543 6.27 -1.68 -16.80
CA ALA A 543 6.38 -1.99 -15.38
C ALA A 543 6.56 -0.74 -14.51
N LEU A 544 6.31 -0.93 -13.21
CA LEU A 544 6.62 0.01 -12.14
C LEU A 544 7.80 -0.46 -11.30
N GLN A 545 7.96 -1.79 -11.18
CA GLN A 545 9.04 -2.43 -10.43
C GLN A 545 9.50 -3.70 -11.13
N ILE A 546 10.74 -4.09 -10.88
CA ILE A 546 11.38 -5.23 -11.53
C ILE A 546 12.32 -5.97 -10.59
N ALA A 547 12.28 -7.29 -10.63
CA ALA A 547 13.22 -8.17 -9.97
C ALA A 547 13.64 -9.28 -10.94
N VAL A 548 14.85 -9.82 -10.76
CA VAL A 548 15.35 -10.93 -11.55
C VAL A 548 15.78 -12.08 -10.64
N GLY A 549 15.43 -13.30 -11.03
CA GLY A 549 15.89 -14.54 -10.41
C GLY A 549 16.43 -15.49 -11.45
N GLN A 550 17.01 -16.60 -10.98
CA GLN A 550 17.53 -17.66 -11.83
C GLN A 550 16.85 -18.99 -11.52
N ASN A 551 16.35 -19.63 -12.57
CA ASN A 551 15.83 -20.97 -12.55
C ASN A 551 16.93 -22.01 -12.28
N GLN A 552 16.55 -23.21 -11.86
CA GLN A 552 17.52 -24.28 -11.58
C GLN A 552 18.35 -24.66 -12.81
N ASP A 553 17.78 -24.56 -14.00
CA ASP A 553 18.46 -24.85 -15.26
C ASP A 553 19.39 -23.73 -15.76
N GLY A 554 19.46 -22.60 -15.03
CA GLY A 554 20.31 -21.46 -15.37
C GLY A 554 19.62 -20.35 -16.18
N ARG A 555 18.36 -20.53 -16.57
CA ARG A 555 17.58 -19.48 -17.25
C ARG A 555 17.29 -18.32 -16.30
N LEU A 556 17.53 -17.10 -16.76
CA LEU A 556 17.03 -15.91 -16.05
C LEU A 556 15.52 -15.78 -16.22
N GLU A 557 14.87 -15.33 -15.17
CA GLU A 557 13.44 -15.02 -15.14
C GLU A 557 13.22 -13.70 -14.40
N VAL A 558 12.50 -12.81 -15.06
CA VAL A 558 12.23 -11.45 -14.61
C VAL A 558 10.78 -11.38 -14.16
N PHE A 559 10.58 -10.83 -12.98
CA PHE A 559 9.28 -10.59 -12.35
C PHE A 559 9.06 -9.10 -12.25
N TYR A 560 7.85 -8.64 -12.54
CA TYR A 560 7.58 -7.21 -12.53
C TYR A 560 6.13 -6.88 -12.21
N VAL A 561 5.95 -5.75 -11.55
CA VAL A 561 4.64 -5.14 -11.34
C VAL A 561 4.32 -4.34 -12.59
N GLY A 562 3.27 -4.71 -13.32
CA GLY A 562 2.81 -3.99 -14.49
C GLY A 562 2.28 -2.59 -14.16
N THR A 563 2.11 -1.73 -15.18
CA THR A 563 1.47 -0.41 -14.99
C THR A 563 -0.02 -0.49 -14.64
N ASP A 564 -0.63 -1.64 -14.90
CA ASP A 564 -1.96 -2.07 -14.45
C ASP A 564 -1.95 -2.72 -13.06
N LYS A 565 -0.78 -2.76 -12.40
CA LYS A 565 -0.55 -3.27 -11.05
C LYS A 565 -0.81 -4.78 -10.89
N ASN A 566 -0.69 -5.54 -11.97
CA ASN A 566 -0.67 -7.00 -11.93
C ASN A 566 0.78 -7.51 -11.84
N LEU A 567 0.96 -8.73 -11.31
CA LEU A 567 2.26 -9.39 -11.28
C LEU A 567 2.45 -10.16 -12.58
N TYR A 568 3.53 -9.86 -13.28
CA TYR A 568 3.93 -10.55 -14.48
C TYR A 568 5.30 -11.18 -14.32
N HIS A 569 5.58 -12.13 -15.20
CA HIS A 569 6.92 -12.67 -15.37
C HIS A 569 7.25 -12.88 -16.86
N ASN A 570 8.54 -12.92 -17.17
CA ASN A 570 9.10 -13.23 -18.48
C ASN A 570 10.40 -14.00 -18.26
N TRP A 571 10.66 -15.06 -19.02
CA TRP A 571 11.81 -15.94 -18.82
C TRP A 571 12.58 -16.18 -20.11
N GLN A 572 13.88 -16.44 -19.99
CA GLN A 572 14.66 -16.99 -21.09
C GLN A 572 14.10 -18.37 -21.46
N THR A 573 14.01 -18.68 -22.75
CA THR A 573 13.48 -19.96 -23.26
C THR A 573 14.47 -21.13 -23.14
N ALA A 574 15.76 -20.81 -23.15
CA ALA A 574 16.89 -21.65 -22.79
C ALA A 574 17.97 -20.76 -22.12
N PRO A 575 18.93 -21.29 -21.37
CA PRO A 575 19.96 -20.46 -20.75
C PRO A 575 20.69 -19.61 -21.80
N ASN A 576 20.94 -18.33 -21.48
CA ASN A 576 21.67 -17.39 -22.33
C ASN A 576 21.00 -17.08 -23.69
N SER A 577 19.66 -17.25 -23.79
CA SER A 577 18.92 -17.13 -25.05
C SER A 577 17.83 -16.04 -25.01
N GLY A 578 16.94 -16.04 -26.01
CA GLY A 578 15.82 -15.10 -26.10
C GLY A 578 14.70 -15.39 -25.10
N TRP A 579 13.77 -14.44 -25.01
CA TRP A 579 12.72 -14.36 -24.00
C TRP A 579 11.38 -14.91 -24.49
N ALA A 580 10.61 -15.52 -23.59
CA ALA A 580 9.32 -16.12 -23.88
C ALA A 580 8.20 -15.08 -24.11
N GLY A 581 8.38 -13.87 -23.59
CA GLY A 581 7.38 -12.82 -23.58
C GLY A 581 6.63 -12.76 -22.24
N GLN A 582 5.78 -11.74 -22.11
CA GLN A 582 5.00 -11.48 -20.90
C GLN A 582 3.98 -12.60 -20.62
N ALA A 583 3.97 -13.11 -19.39
CA ALA A 583 2.90 -13.94 -18.86
C ALA A 583 2.41 -13.40 -17.51
N ASN A 584 1.10 -13.58 -17.25
CA ASN A 584 0.48 -13.24 -15.97
C ASN A 584 0.89 -14.26 -14.91
N LEU A 585 1.28 -13.75 -13.74
CA LEU A 585 1.53 -14.57 -12.55
C LEU A 585 0.39 -14.40 -11.51
N ALA A 586 -0.02 -13.16 -11.24
CA ALA A 586 -1.14 -12.87 -10.34
C ALA A 586 -1.87 -11.58 -10.72
N VAL A 587 -3.19 -11.53 -10.51
CA VAL A 587 -4.06 -10.40 -10.88
C VAL A 587 -4.52 -9.64 -9.64
N GLY A 588 -4.39 -8.31 -9.65
CA GLY A 588 -5.01 -7.42 -8.67
C GLY A 588 -4.38 -7.44 -7.28
N ILE A 589 -3.05 -7.62 -7.18
CA ILE A 589 -2.41 -7.80 -5.87
C ILE A 589 -1.34 -6.73 -5.53
N LEU A 590 -0.82 -5.89 -6.43
CA LEU A 590 0.40 -5.08 -6.13
C LEU A 590 0.19 -3.56 -5.96
N LEU A 591 0.85 -2.95 -4.96
CA LEU A 591 0.69 -1.53 -4.54
C LEU A 591 0.90 -0.47 -5.64
#